data_AF-A0A849FMG5-F1
#
_entry.id   AF-A0A849FMG5-F1
#
_cell.length_a   1.000
_cell.length_b   1.000
_cell.length_c   1.000
_cell.angle_alpha   90.00
_cell.angle_beta   90.00
_cell.angle_gamma   90.00
#
_symmetry.space_group_name_H-M   'P 1'
#
loop_
_entity.id
_entity.type
_entity.pdbx_description
1 polymer ?
#
loop_
_entity_poly.entity_id
_entity_poly.type
_entity_poly.pdbx_seq_one_letter_code
_entity_poly.pdbx_strand_id
1 'polypeptide(L)'
;MKSLFIILFCFTIGCRGQNTVSFPEGGNSPEATLEEVSWIAGHWKGEAFGGVAEEIWSPPLGDSMMFVFKLVSEGKVQFYEIGHIQQKGETLLLQLKHFHGSLIGWEEKDETIDFKLVKLEENRVYFDGFTIERISDNEINIYVVVGEEDGSSEEVKFNYKREM
;
A
#
# COMPACT_ATOMS: atom_id res chain seq x y z
N MET A 1 -16.79 -34.48 47.95
CA MET A 1 -15.90 -34.29 46.78
C MET A 1 -16.10 -32.86 46.32
N LYS A 2 -15.09 -31.99 46.48
CA LYS A 2 -15.18 -30.56 46.15
C LYS A 2 -14.82 -30.40 44.67
N SER A 3 -15.77 -29.97 43.83
CA SER A 3 -15.52 -29.74 42.41
C SER A 3 -14.61 -28.53 42.22
N LEU A 4 -13.49 -28.76 41.53
CA LEU A 4 -12.49 -27.76 41.16
C LEU A 4 -12.95 -27.08 39.86
N PHE A 5 -13.33 -25.79 39.93
CA PHE A 5 -13.61 -24.98 38.74
C PHE A 5 -12.27 -24.46 38.19
N ILE A 6 -11.87 -24.95 37.01
CA ILE A 6 -10.75 -24.41 36.25
C ILE A 6 -11.32 -23.26 35.41
N ILE A 7 -10.98 -22.02 35.78
CA ILE A 7 -11.25 -20.83 34.96
C ILE A 7 -10.12 -20.74 33.93
N LEU A 8 -10.44 -21.05 32.68
CA LEU A 8 -9.54 -20.90 31.54
C LEU A 8 -9.53 -19.41 31.14
N PHE A 9 -8.50 -18.68 31.54
CA PHE A 9 -8.23 -17.33 31.03
C PHE A 9 -7.70 -17.47 29.59
N CYS A 10 -8.60 -17.40 28.60
CA CYS A 10 -8.20 -17.19 27.21
C CYS A 10 -7.71 -15.75 27.08
N PHE A 11 -6.39 -15.53 27.19
CA PHE A 11 -5.77 -14.33 26.66
C PHE A 11 -5.94 -14.36 25.14
N THR A 12 -6.86 -13.55 24.62
CA THR A 12 -6.93 -13.26 23.19
C THR A 12 -5.70 -12.41 22.85
N ILE A 13 -4.60 -13.06 22.47
CA ILE A 13 -3.57 -12.41 21.68
C ILE A 13 -4.29 -12.01 20.40
N GLY A 14 -4.55 -10.71 20.22
CA GLY A 14 -5.10 -10.19 18.99
C GLY A 14 -4.11 -10.51 17.88
N CYS A 15 -4.36 -11.59 17.14
CA CYS A 15 -3.63 -11.89 15.94
C CYS A 15 -4.02 -10.79 14.94
N ARG A 16 -3.16 -9.77 14.80
CA ARG A 16 -3.27 -8.86 13.66
C ARG A 16 -3.00 -9.72 12.43
N GLY A 17 -4.03 -9.95 11.62
CA GLY A 17 -3.85 -10.63 10.34
C GLY A 17 -2.98 -9.76 9.45
N GLN A 18 -1.89 -10.33 8.94
CA GLN A 18 -1.02 -9.68 7.95
C GLN A 18 -1.84 -9.45 6.66
N ASN A 19 -1.84 -8.22 6.14
CA ASN A 19 -2.54 -7.87 4.91
C ASN A 19 -1.61 -7.80 3.70
N THR A 20 -0.31 -7.66 3.95
CA THR A 20 0.75 -7.68 2.94
C THR A 20 1.32 -9.09 2.76
N VAL A 21 1.88 -9.35 1.58
CA VAL A 21 2.50 -10.63 1.23
C VAL A 21 3.87 -10.36 0.62
N SER A 22 4.89 -11.08 1.08
CA SER A 22 6.22 -11.00 0.49
C SER A 22 6.28 -11.76 -0.83
N PHE A 23 7.07 -11.26 -1.77
CA PHE A 23 7.32 -11.95 -3.02
C PHE A 23 8.11 -13.25 -2.76
N PRO A 24 7.65 -14.41 -3.27
CA PRO A 24 8.31 -15.68 -3.00
C PRO A 24 9.69 -15.75 -3.66
N GLU A 25 10.68 -16.32 -2.96
CA GLU A 25 12.02 -16.56 -3.51
C GLU A 25 11.94 -17.39 -4.80
N GLY A 26 12.53 -16.89 -5.88
CA GLY A 26 12.49 -17.54 -7.19
C GLY A 26 11.11 -17.58 -7.86
N GLY A 27 10.13 -16.85 -7.32
CA GLY A 27 8.80 -16.75 -7.89
C GLY A 27 8.75 -15.90 -9.16
N ASN A 28 7.63 -16.02 -9.87
CA ASN A 28 7.28 -15.16 -10.99
C ASN A 28 5.99 -14.41 -10.65
N SER A 29 5.90 -13.14 -11.06
CA SER A 29 4.64 -12.41 -10.97
C SER A 29 3.61 -13.05 -11.90
N PRO A 30 2.34 -13.15 -11.48
CA PRO A 30 1.28 -13.72 -12.31
C PRO A 30 0.96 -12.80 -13.49
N GLU A 31 0.24 -13.37 -14.46
CA GLU A 31 -0.31 -12.58 -15.56
C GLU A 31 -1.39 -11.61 -15.04
N ALA A 32 -1.35 -10.35 -15.49
CA ALA A 32 -2.27 -9.29 -15.10
C ALA A 32 -2.21 -8.08 -16.04
N THR A 33 -3.30 -7.34 -16.08
CA THR A 33 -3.50 -6.12 -16.90
C THR A 33 -3.91 -4.92 -16.04
N LEU A 34 -3.71 -3.69 -16.54
CA LEU A 34 -4.12 -2.48 -15.81
C LEU A 34 -5.63 -2.42 -15.56
N GLU A 35 -6.42 -2.97 -16.46
CA GLU A 35 -7.88 -3.00 -16.39
C GLU A 35 -8.37 -3.71 -15.12
N GLU A 36 -7.67 -4.76 -14.67
CA GLU A 36 -8.00 -5.51 -13.44
C GLU A 36 -7.79 -4.69 -12.16
N VAL A 37 -6.96 -3.65 -12.23
CA VAL A 37 -6.67 -2.73 -11.11
C VAL A 37 -7.19 -1.31 -11.36
N SER A 38 -7.93 -1.09 -12.45
CA SER A 38 -8.46 0.23 -12.84
C SER A 38 -9.40 0.86 -11.81
N TRP A 39 -9.99 0.05 -10.92
CA TRP A 39 -10.85 0.48 -9.83
C TRP A 39 -10.13 1.34 -8.77
N ILE A 40 -8.78 1.32 -8.74
CA ILE A 40 -7.97 2.16 -7.86
C ILE A 40 -8.06 3.63 -8.24
N ALA A 41 -8.33 3.94 -9.52
CA ALA A 41 -8.39 5.30 -10.02
C ALA A 41 -9.32 6.20 -9.19
N GLY A 42 -8.85 7.38 -8.83
CA GLY A 42 -9.57 8.26 -7.91
C GLY A 42 -8.70 9.28 -7.21
N HIS A 43 -9.38 10.17 -6.50
CA HIS A 43 -8.80 11.10 -5.54
C HIS A 43 -9.18 10.62 -4.14
N TRP A 44 -8.18 10.34 -3.34
CA TRP A 44 -8.27 9.64 -2.07
C TRP A 44 -7.66 10.46 -0.95
N LYS A 45 -8.27 10.40 0.23
CA LYS A 45 -7.80 11.14 1.40
C LYS A 45 -8.05 10.38 2.69
N GLY A 46 -7.08 10.42 3.60
CA GLY A 46 -7.07 9.62 4.82
C GLY A 46 -6.17 10.23 5.89
N GLU A 47 -6.31 9.75 7.12
CA GLU A 47 -5.40 10.10 8.21
C GLU A 47 -4.22 9.13 8.22
N ALA A 48 -3.01 9.65 8.35
CA ALA A 48 -1.78 8.86 8.44
C ALA A 48 -0.69 9.62 9.19
N PHE A 49 0.10 8.93 10.01
CA PHE A 49 1.24 9.50 10.74
C PHE A 49 0.94 10.82 11.49
N GLY A 50 -0.26 10.93 12.06
CA GLY A 50 -0.70 12.15 12.76
C GLY A 50 -1.04 13.34 11.84
N GLY A 51 -1.11 13.12 10.53
CA GLY A 51 -1.47 14.10 9.51
C GLY A 51 -2.53 13.58 8.52
N VAL A 52 -2.60 14.23 7.37
CA VAL A 52 -3.51 13.90 6.27
C VAL A 52 -2.70 13.43 5.07
N ALA A 53 -2.95 12.20 4.65
CA ALA A 53 -2.49 11.63 3.40
C ALA A 53 -3.51 11.94 2.29
N GLU A 54 -3.01 12.41 1.14
CA GLU A 54 -3.78 12.64 -0.08
C GLU A 54 -3.10 11.90 -1.23
N GLU A 55 -3.88 11.13 -1.98
CA GLU A 55 -3.37 10.28 -3.04
C GLU A 55 -4.29 10.35 -4.27
N ILE A 56 -3.72 10.56 -5.46
CA ILE A 56 -4.47 10.70 -6.70
C ILE A 56 -3.95 9.67 -7.70
N TRP A 57 -4.82 8.78 -8.14
CA TRP A 57 -4.56 7.75 -9.12
C TRP A 57 -5.26 8.05 -10.44
N SER A 58 -4.52 8.02 -11.55
CA SER A 58 -5.10 8.15 -12.89
C SER A 58 -5.82 6.87 -13.31
N PRO A 59 -6.79 6.94 -14.24
CA PRO A 59 -7.20 5.75 -14.99
C PRO A 59 -6.02 5.19 -15.82
N PRO A 60 -6.10 3.93 -16.30
CA PRO A 60 -5.14 3.40 -17.26
C PRO A 60 -5.02 4.28 -18.50
N LEU A 61 -3.79 4.61 -18.88
CA LEU A 61 -3.49 5.29 -20.14
C LEU A 61 -2.12 4.83 -20.67
N GLY A 62 -2.12 4.19 -21.83
CA GLY A 62 -0.91 3.56 -22.36
C GLY A 62 -0.56 2.32 -21.54
N ASP A 63 0.67 2.25 -21.05
CA ASP A 63 1.19 1.13 -20.25
C ASP A 63 1.21 1.41 -18.74
N SER A 64 0.56 2.48 -18.27
CA SER A 64 0.57 2.83 -16.84
C SER A 64 -0.73 3.44 -16.30
N MET A 65 -0.87 3.32 -14.99
CA MET A 65 -1.69 4.18 -14.12
C MET A 65 -0.74 4.95 -13.22
N MET A 66 -0.66 6.28 -13.36
CA MET A 66 0.21 7.10 -12.53
C MET A 66 -0.48 7.48 -11.21
N PHE A 67 0.32 7.72 -10.18
CA PHE A 67 -0.17 8.33 -8.96
C PHE A 67 0.78 9.38 -8.40
N VAL A 68 0.21 10.26 -7.58
CA VAL A 68 0.94 11.17 -6.70
C VAL A 68 0.37 11.06 -5.30
N PHE A 69 1.26 11.10 -4.32
CA PHE A 69 0.94 11.10 -2.90
C PHE A 69 1.50 12.37 -2.25
N LYS A 70 0.83 12.85 -1.21
CA LYS A 70 1.32 13.91 -0.33
C LYS A 70 0.88 13.65 1.11
N LEU A 71 1.82 13.74 2.04
CA LEU A 71 1.53 13.82 3.47
C LEU A 71 1.61 15.26 3.96
N VAL A 72 0.55 15.74 4.61
CA VAL A 72 0.52 17.04 5.29
C VAL A 72 0.34 16.83 6.79
N SER A 73 1.23 17.42 7.59
CA SER A 73 1.12 17.46 9.04
C SER A 73 1.47 18.86 9.56
N GLU A 74 0.79 19.32 10.61
CA GLU A 74 0.94 20.67 11.18
C GLU A 74 0.86 21.81 10.13
N GLY A 75 -0.01 21.63 9.12
CA GLY A 75 -0.20 22.61 8.04
C GLY A 75 0.97 22.71 7.05
N LYS A 76 1.93 21.77 7.10
CA LYS A 76 3.09 21.72 6.21
C LYS A 76 3.17 20.38 5.50
N VAL A 77 3.68 20.42 4.27
CA VAL A 77 4.01 19.19 3.54
C VAL A 77 5.21 18.53 4.19
N GLN A 78 5.07 17.24 4.51
CA GLN A 78 6.15 16.42 5.03
C GLN A 78 6.95 15.82 3.88
N PHE A 79 6.26 15.11 2.97
CA PHE A 79 6.86 14.54 1.76
C PHE A 79 5.80 14.27 0.68
N TYR A 80 6.29 13.93 -0.50
CA TYR A 80 5.52 13.47 -1.65
C TYR A 80 6.02 12.11 -2.12
N GLU A 81 5.16 11.41 -2.84
CA GLU A 81 5.58 10.32 -3.73
C GLU A 81 5.03 10.58 -5.12
N ILE A 82 5.77 10.12 -6.12
CA ILE A 82 5.28 9.97 -7.50
C ILE A 82 5.61 8.56 -7.94
N GLY A 83 4.64 7.90 -8.54
CA GLY A 83 4.82 6.54 -8.99
C GLY A 83 3.78 6.12 -10.01
N HIS A 84 3.79 4.83 -10.31
CA HIS A 84 2.84 4.20 -11.20
C HIS A 84 2.60 2.73 -10.85
N ILE A 85 1.49 2.19 -11.32
CA ILE A 85 1.41 0.78 -11.67
C ILE A 85 1.65 0.72 -13.18
N GLN A 86 2.72 0.04 -13.60
CA GLN A 86 3.09 -0.14 -15.00
C GLN A 86 2.84 -1.59 -15.43
N GLN A 87 2.25 -1.77 -16.61
CA GLN A 87 2.15 -3.08 -17.24
C GLN A 87 3.44 -3.37 -18.03
N LYS A 88 4.23 -4.35 -17.54
CA LYS A 88 5.46 -4.82 -18.19
C LYS A 88 5.22 -6.20 -18.79
N GLY A 89 4.95 -6.23 -20.09
CA GLY A 89 4.54 -7.46 -20.77
C GLY A 89 3.15 -7.88 -20.31
N GLU A 90 3.04 -9.08 -19.75
CA GLU A 90 1.78 -9.64 -19.26
C GLU A 90 1.65 -9.52 -17.74
N THR A 91 2.45 -8.69 -17.05
CA THR A 91 2.34 -8.52 -15.58
C THR A 91 2.40 -7.06 -15.16
N LEU A 92 2.16 -6.80 -13.87
CA LEU A 92 2.19 -5.45 -13.29
C LEU A 92 3.40 -5.25 -12.37
N LEU A 93 3.89 -4.01 -12.35
CA LEU A 93 4.91 -3.55 -11.43
C LEU A 93 4.47 -2.21 -10.85
N LEU A 94 4.39 -2.11 -9.52
CA LEU A 94 4.25 -0.84 -8.83
C LEU A 94 5.65 -0.26 -8.60
N GLN A 95 5.88 0.98 -9.03
CA GLN A 95 7.15 1.68 -8.80
C GLN A 95 6.89 3.09 -8.29
N LEU A 96 7.73 3.58 -7.39
CA LEU A 96 7.66 4.95 -6.89
C LEU A 96 9.03 5.52 -6.53
N LYS A 97 9.05 6.84 -6.32
CA LYS A 97 10.12 7.58 -5.66
C LYS A 97 9.53 8.51 -4.61
N HIS A 98 10.30 8.77 -3.57
CA HIS A 98 9.95 9.72 -2.52
C HIS A 98 10.66 11.07 -2.75
N PHE A 99 9.99 12.13 -2.32
CA PHE A 99 10.50 13.49 -2.41
C PHE A 99 10.19 14.26 -1.14
N HIS A 100 11.15 15.01 -0.62
CA HIS A 100 10.89 16.01 0.41
C HIS A 100 9.86 17.05 -0.06
N GLY A 101 9.28 17.82 0.87
CA GLY A 101 8.37 18.93 0.54
C GLY A 101 8.94 19.99 -0.43
N SER A 102 10.26 20.03 -0.60
CA SER A 102 10.99 20.88 -1.57
C SER A 102 11.31 20.20 -2.90
N LEU A 103 10.78 19.01 -3.16
CA LEU A 103 11.01 18.17 -4.35
C LEU A 103 12.46 17.66 -4.51
N ILE A 104 13.20 17.56 -3.42
CA ILE A 104 14.49 16.85 -3.39
C ILE A 104 14.18 15.36 -3.19
N GLY A 105 14.64 14.51 -4.12
CA GLY A 105 14.42 13.06 -4.08
C GLY A 105 15.18 12.38 -2.95
N TRP A 106 14.64 11.28 -2.42
CA TRP A 106 15.30 10.45 -1.42
C TRP A 106 16.19 9.39 -2.07
N GLU A 107 15.68 8.73 -3.10
CA GLU A 107 16.42 7.75 -3.88
C GLU A 107 17.42 8.45 -4.83
N GLU A 108 18.49 7.73 -5.17
CA GLU A 108 19.42 8.17 -6.19
C GLU A 108 18.73 8.38 -7.54
N LYS A 109 19.37 9.16 -8.42
CA LYS A 109 18.78 9.62 -9.69
C LYS A 109 18.15 8.47 -10.50
N ASP A 110 18.84 7.35 -10.60
CA ASP A 110 18.49 6.17 -11.39
C ASP A 110 17.85 5.03 -10.59
N GLU A 111 17.55 5.25 -9.32
CA GLU A 111 16.93 4.24 -8.44
C GLU A 111 15.44 4.50 -8.19
N THR A 112 14.65 3.44 -8.10
CA THR A 112 13.23 3.47 -7.75
C THR A 112 12.95 2.42 -6.68
N ILE A 113 11.87 2.61 -5.92
CA ILE A 113 11.32 1.54 -5.09
C ILE A 113 10.36 0.74 -5.96
N ASP A 114 10.59 -0.57 -6.03
CA ASP A 114 9.91 -1.49 -6.94
C ASP A 114 9.18 -2.58 -6.15
N PHE A 115 7.87 -2.68 -6.34
CA PHE A 115 7.03 -3.70 -5.71
C PHE A 115 6.50 -4.65 -6.78
N LYS A 116 7.01 -5.89 -6.77
CA LYS A 116 6.61 -6.92 -7.74
C LYS A 116 5.20 -7.43 -7.42
N LEU A 117 4.38 -7.64 -8.46
CA LEU A 117 3.06 -8.23 -8.28
C LEU A 117 3.20 -9.67 -7.74
N VAL A 118 2.53 -9.95 -6.63
CA VAL A 118 2.51 -11.26 -5.96
C VAL A 118 1.26 -12.04 -6.34
N LYS A 119 0.07 -11.42 -6.25
CA LYS A 119 -1.22 -12.02 -6.63
C LYS A 119 -2.33 -10.97 -6.79
N LEU A 120 -3.41 -11.35 -7.46
CA LEU A 120 -4.66 -10.58 -7.55
C LEU A 120 -5.83 -11.39 -6.97
N GLU A 121 -6.76 -10.68 -6.37
CA GLU A 121 -8.06 -11.15 -5.91
C GLU A 121 -9.13 -10.12 -6.36
N GLU A 122 -10.41 -10.47 -6.30
CA GLU A 122 -11.51 -9.64 -6.82
C GLU A 122 -11.55 -8.20 -6.25
N ASN A 123 -11.12 -8.04 -5.01
CA ASN A 123 -11.11 -6.77 -4.30
C ASN A 123 -9.74 -6.39 -3.73
N ARG A 124 -8.67 -7.11 -4.08
CA ARG A 124 -7.33 -6.86 -3.54
C ARG A 124 -6.27 -7.12 -4.58
N VAL A 125 -5.28 -6.23 -4.65
CA VAL A 125 -4.03 -6.44 -5.40
C VAL A 125 -2.86 -6.44 -4.41
N TYR A 126 -2.02 -7.46 -4.52
CA TYR A 126 -0.88 -7.67 -3.64
C TYR A 126 0.39 -7.53 -4.46
N PHE A 127 1.17 -6.49 -4.16
CA PHE A 127 2.57 -6.38 -4.51
C PHE A 127 3.44 -6.76 -3.31
N ASP A 128 4.74 -6.94 -3.52
CA ASP A 128 5.70 -7.36 -2.50
C ASP A 128 5.71 -6.41 -1.29
N GLY A 129 5.09 -6.78 -0.17
CA GLY A 129 4.99 -5.89 0.99
C GLY A 129 4.05 -4.67 0.82
N PHE A 130 3.25 -4.62 -0.26
CA PHE A 130 2.31 -3.53 -0.54
C PHE A 130 0.97 -4.08 -1.02
N THR A 131 -0.15 -3.66 -0.45
CA THR A 131 -1.47 -4.19 -0.81
C THR A 131 -2.50 -3.09 -0.91
N ILE A 132 -3.28 -3.08 -1.98
CA ILE A 132 -4.43 -2.18 -2.15
C ILE A 132 -5.69 -3.03 -2.08
N GLU A 133 -6.62 -2.64 -1.22
CA GLU A 133 -7.88 -3.32 -0.99
C GLU A 133 -9.04 -2.37 -1.29
N ARG A 134 -9.94 -2.79 -2.18
CA ARG A 134 -11.24 -2.17 -2.40
C ARG A 134 -12.20 -2.56 -1.27
N ILE A 135 -12.65 -1.57 -0.50
CA ILE A 135 -13.71 -1.75 0.51
C ILE A 135 -15.07 -1.40 -0.07
N SER A 136 -15.13 -0.31 -0.84
CA SER A 136 -16.30 0.09 -1.62
C SER A 136 -15.86 0.99 -2.78
N ASP A 137 -16.80 1.48 -3.58
CA ASP A 137 -16.49 2.46 -4.63
C ASP A 137 -15.88 3.75 -4.07
N ASN A 138 -16.11 4.07 -2.78
CA ASN A 138 -15.68 5.30 -2.12
C ASN A 138 -14.69 5.07 -0.98
N GLU A 139 -14.14 3.86 -0.84
CA GLU A 139 -13.20 3.53 0.22
C GLU A 139 -12.21 2.46 -0.21
N ILE A 140 -10.93 2.72 0.05
CA ILE A 140 -9.84 1.76 -0.11
C ILE A 140 -8.99 1.69 1.16
N ASN A 141 -8.35 0.54 1.37
CA ASN A 141 -7.22 0.44 2.28
C ASN A 141 -5.94 0.23 1.47
N ILE A 142 -4.87 0.87 1.91
CA ILE A 142 -3.51 0.55 1.47
C ILE A 142 -2.74 0.04 2.69
N TYR A 143 -2.04 -1.08 2.52
CA TYR A 143 -1.18 -1.68 3.53
C TYR A 143 0.25 -1.72 3.00
N VAL A 144 1.22 -1.24 3.77
CA VAL A 144 2.63 -1.16 3.34
C VAL A 144 3.53 -1.62 4.48
N VAL A 145 4.54 -2.42 4.16
CA VAL A 145 5.63 -2.73 5.10
C VAL A 145 6.62 -1.57 5.10
N VAL A 146 6.76 -0.89 6.24
CA VAL A 146 7.71 0.19 6.47
C VAL A 146 8.87 -0.33 7.30
N GLY A 147 10.10 -0.07 6.87
CA GLY A 147 11.31 -0.43 7.62
C GLY A 147 11.67 0.66 8.63
N GLU A 148 12.11 0.24 9.81
CA GLU A 148 12.57 1.11 10.90
C GLU A 148 14.11 1.16 10.96
N GLU A 149 14.65 2.20 11.59
CA GLU A 149 16.11 2.39 11.73
C GLU A 149 16.80 1.25 12.50
N ASP A 150 16.08 0.56 13.38
CA ASP A 150 16.58 -0.57 14.15
C ASP A 150 16.61 -1.89 13.37
N GLY A 151 16.20 -1.86 12.09
CA GLY A 151 16.13 -3.02 11.22
C GLY A 151 14.86 -3.86 11.40
N SER A 152 13.93 -3.44 12.26
CA SER A 152 12.58 -4.01 12.30
C SER A 152 11.73 -3.45 11.16
N SER A 153 10.57 -4.06 10.94
CA SER A 153 9.60 -3.60 9.95
C SER A 153 8.20 -3.74 10.50
N GLU A 154 7.32 -2.78 10.19
CA GLU A 154 5.92 -2.83 10.56
C GLU A 154 5.00 -2.70 9.35
N GLU A 155 3.85 -3.38 9.39
CA GLU A 155 2.77 -3.16 8.43
C GLU A 155 1.95 -1.95 8.90
N VAL A 156 1.95 -0.90 8.07
CA VAL A 156 1.15 0.31 8.26
C VAL A 156 -0.08 0.24 7.37
N LYS A 157 -1.24 0.61 7.93
CA LYS A 157 -2.50 0.72 7.20
C LYS A 157 -2.87 2.18 6.99
N PHE A 158 -3.17 2.53 5.74
CA PHE A 158 -3.82 3.77 5.33
C PHE A 158 -5.26 3.45 4.96
N ASN A 159 -6.23 4.07 5.63
CA ASN A 159 -7.63 4.02 5.21
C ASN A 159 -7.96 5.32 4.47
N TYR A 160 -8.40 5.19 3.23
CA TYR A 160 -8.74 6.33 2.40
C TYR A 160 -10.22 6.36 2.07
N LYS A 161 -10.79 7.56 2.07
CA LYS A 161 -12.10 7.85 1.50
C LYS A 161 -11.92 8.63 0.20
N ARG A 162 -12.83 8.42 -0.74
CA ARG A 162 -12.85 9.17 -1.99
C ARG A 162 -13.21 10.63 -1.70
N GLU A 163 -12.41 11.57 -2.18
CA GLU A 163 -12.76 12.99 -2.16
C GLU A 163 -13.84 13.23 -3.21
N MET A 164 -14.95 13.88 -2.82
CA MET A 164 -16.12 14.16 -3.68
C MET A 164 -16.03 15.54 -4.33
#